data_AF-A0A1J5HG96-F1
#
_entry.id   AF-A0A1J5HG96-F1
#
_cell.length_a   1.000
_cell.length_b   1.000
_cell.length_c   1.000
_cell.angle_alpha   90.00
_cell.angle_beta   90.00
_cell.angle_gamma   90.00
#
_symmetry.space_group_name_H-M   'P 1'
#
loop_
_entity.id
_entity.type
_entity.pdbx_description
1 polymer ?
#
loop_
_entity_poly.entity_id
_entity_poly.type
_entity_poly.pdbx_seq_one_letter_code
_entity_poly.pdbx_strand_id
1 'polypeptide(L)'
;MKKIILSALLMLAVYGNSSAMNLNDYKVFSKLNNETTLRSLVRYLGADEDQKEQLRYLFELTDYKVSKAVSKEDEVAAESALYFNLGNAKLVLSELQYKKYLVVLNLTVNGNDEILLADN
;
A
#
# COMPACT_ATOMS: atom_id res chain seq x y z
N MET A 1 6.80 -30.42 11.73
CA MET A 1 5.47 -29.91 12.12
C MET A 1 5.18 -28.68 11.25
N LYS A 2 4.73 -28.85 10.01
CA LYS A 2 3.33 -28.79 9.53
C LYS A 2 2.50 -27.63 10.14
N LYS A 3 2.28 -26.61 9.29
CA LYS A 3 1.10 -25.72 9.18
C LYS A 3 0.91 -24.60 10.23
N ILE A 4 1.68 -23.50 10.16
CA ILE A 4 1.25 -22.22 10.79
C ILE A 4 1.71 -20.97 10.01
N ILE A 5 1.56 -20.91 8.68
CA ILE A 5 1.67 -19.61 7.97
C ILE A 5 0.68 -19.56 6.78
N LEU A 6 -0.60 -19.80 7.03
CA LEU A 6 -1.62 -19.65 5.98
C LEU A 6 -2.93 -19.01 6.50
N SER A 7 -2.82 -18.10 7.47
CA SER A 7 -3.98 -17.44 8.08
C SER A 7 -4.18 -15.99 7.61
N ALA A 8 -3.19 -15.38 6.95
CA ALA A 8 -3.28 -13.98 6.51
C ALA A 8 -3.94 -13.78 5.12
N LEU A 9 -4.18 -14.86 4.38
CA LEU A 9 -4.70 -14.82 3.00
C LEU A 9 -6.24 -14.82 2.91
N LEU A 10 -6.96 -14.84 4.04
CA LEU A 10 -8.41 -15.03 4.10
C LEU A 10 -9.23 -13.77 4.43
N MET A 11 -8.61 -12.59 4.56
CA MET A 11 -9.32 -11.37 5.00
C MET A 11 -9.81 -10.43 3.88
N LEU A 12 -9.71 -10.81 2.60
CA LEU A 12 -10.22 -9.96 1.50
C LEU A 12 -11.65 -10.33 1.02
N ALA A 13 -12.32 -11.29 1.66
CA ALA A 13 -13.61 -11.79 1.19
C ALA A 13 -14.81 -11.53 2.12
N VAL A 14 -14.63 -10.96 3.31
CA VAL A 14 -15.76 -10.67 4.20
C VAL A 14 -15.51 -9.35 4.89
N TYR A 15 -16.15 -8.28 4.43
CA TYR A 15 -16.97 -7.35 5.21
C TYR A 15 -17.38 -6.22 4.28
N GLY A 16 -18.55 -6.38 3.66
CA GLY A 16 -19.30 -5.30 3.01
C GLY A 16 -19.86 -4.31 4.03
N ASN A 17 -18.99 -3.61 4.73
CA ASN A 17 -19.31 -2.34 5.38
C ASN A 17 -18.47 -1.30 4.66
N SER A 18 -19.09 -0.60 3.71
CA SER A 18 -18.53 0.56 3.03
C SER A 18 -18.24 1.68 4.03
N SER A 19 -17.16 1.55 4.79
CA SER A 19 -16.54 2.70 5.43
C SER A 19 -15.81 3.41 4.32
N ALA A 20 -16.41 4.47 3.78
CA ALA A 20 -15.70 5.37 2.90
C ALA A 20 -14.44 5.84 3.66
N MET A 21 -13.27 5.65 3.06
CA MET A 21 -12.03 6.21 3.62
C MET A 21 -12.21 7.72 3.72
N ASN A 22 -11.83 8.29 4.85
CA ASN A 22 -11.74 9.74 4.96
C ASN A 22 -10.53 10.21 4.14
N LEU A 23 -10.56 11.45 3.61
CA LEU A 23 -9.40 12.10 2.98
C LEU A 23 -8.11 11.95 3.78
N ASN A 24 -8.20 11.93 5.11
CA ASN A 24 -7.04 11.74 5.97
C ASN A 24 -6.41 10.34 5.86
N ASP A 25 -7.21 9.30 5.61
CA ASP A 25 -6.75 7.92 5.48
C ASP A 25 -5.91 7.74 4.20
N TYR A 26 -6.19 8.53 3.15
CA TYR A 26 -5.39 8.52 1.92
C TYR A 26 -3.98 9.10 2.12
N LYS A 27 -3.75 9.91 3.15
CA LYS A 27 -2.39 10.41 3.45
C LYS A 27 -1.41 9.29 3.80
N VAL A 28 -1.90 8.08 4.09
CA VAL A 28 -1.04 6.89 4.28
C VAL A 28 -0.08 6.66 3.10
N PHE A 29 -0.48 7.02 1.88
CA PHE A 29 0.34 6.86 0.68
C PHE A 29 1.55 7.81 0.66
N SER A 30 1.50 8.94 1.36
CA SER A 30 2.68 9.80 1.52
C SER A 30 3.76 9.15 2.39
N LYS A 31 3.37 8.28 3.33
CA LYS A 31 4.32 7.52 4.17
C LYS A 31 5.09 6.47 3.37
N LEU A 32 4.50 5.91 2.30
CA LEU A 32 5.18 4.93 1.43
C LEU A 32 6.34 5.57 0.65
N ASN A 33 6.30 6.88 0.42
CA ASN A 33 7.36 7.64 -0.22
C ASN A 33 8.56 7.91 0.72
N ASN A 34 8.47 7.56 2.00
CA ASN A 34 9.62 7.61 2.90
C ASN A 34 10.64 6.53 2.52
N GLU A 35 11.90 6.92 2.34
CA GLU A 35 12.96 6.01 1.88
C GLU A 35 13.17 4.78 2.80
N THR A 36 13.07 4.95 4.12
CA THR A 36 13.19 3.86 5.09
C THR A 36 12.02 2.89 4.96
N THR A 37 10.81 3.42 4.78
CA THR A 37 9.59 2.65 4.54
C THR A 37 9.69 1.87 3.23
N LEU A 38 10.11 2.52 2.14
CA LEU A 38 10.31 1.89 0.83
C LEU A 38 11.31 0.73 0.93
N ARG A 39 12.46 0.94 1.57
CA ARG A 39 13.47 -0.13 1.76
C ARG A 39 12.91 -1.31 2.53
N SER A 40 12.19 -1.04 3.61
CA SER A 40 11.58 -2.08 4.45
C SER A 40 10.50 -2.86 3.69
N LEU A 41 9.68 -2.15 2.92
CA LEU A 41 8.66 -2.75 2.06
C LEU A 41 9.31 -3.64 0.99
N VAL A 42 10.28 -3.13 0.23
CA VAL A 42 10.99 -3.90 -0.82
C VAL A 42 11.60 -5.18 -0.26
N ARG A 43 12.23 -5.09 0.92
CA ARG A 43 12.77 -6.25 1.63
C ARG A 43 11.68 -7.27 1.99
N TYR A 44 10.54 -6.81 2.52
CA TYR A 44 9.41 -7.68 2.87
C TYR A 44 8.78 -8.35 1.63
N LEU A 45 8.61 -7.58 0.56
CA LEU A 45 8.11 -8.08 -0.72
C LEU A 45 9.07 -9.12 -1.30
N GLY A 46 10.37 -8.92 -1.11
CA GLY A 46 11.41 -9.64 -1.84
C GLY A 46 11.47 -9.14 -3.28
N ALA A 47 11.39 -7.82 -3.46
CA ALA A 47 11.50 -7.16 -4.75
C ALA A 47 12.97 -6.88 -5.09
N ASP A 48 13.31 -6.94 -6.39
CA ASP A 48 14.65 -6.60 -6.88
C ASP A 48 14.85 -5.09 -7.01
N GLU A 49 16.05 -4.67 -7.42
CA GLU A 49 16.40 -3.25 -7.54
C GLU A 49 15.59 -2.54 -8.64
N ASP A 50 15.29 -3.20 -9.76
CA ASP A 50 14.47 -2.63 -10.83
C ASP A 50 13.04 -2.40 -10.36
N GLN A 51 12.45 -3.38 -9.66
CA GLN A 51 11.14 -3.27 -9.04
C GLN A 51 11.12 -2.17 -7.97
N LYS A 52 12.19 -2.03 -7.18
CA LYS A 52 12.32 -0.97 -6.18
C LYS A 52 12.34 0.42 -6.80
N GLU A 53 13.06 0.62 -7.89
CA GLU A 53 13.07 1.92 -8.59
C GLU A 53 11.69 2.25 -9.17
N GLN A 54 11.02 1.25 -9.77
CA GLN A 54 9.65 1.43 -10.29
C GLN A 54 8.64 1.72 -9.17
N LEU A 55 8.75 1.04 -8.02
CA LEU A 55 7.91 1.30 -6.86
C LEU A 55 8.16 2.70 -6.27
N ARG A 56 9.41 3.15 -6.21
CA ARG A 56 9.75 4.52 -5.77
C ARG A 56 9.02 5.56 -6.62
N TYR A 57 9.18 5.46 -7.93
CA TYR A 57 8.53 6.37 -8.87
C TYR A 57 7.00 6.33 -8.75
N LEU A 58 6.44 5.13 -8.60
CA LEU A 58 5.01 4.95 -8.37
C LEU A 58 4.54 5.64 -7.08
N PHE A 59 5.29 5.51 -5.99
CA PHE A 59 4.93 6.11 -4.70
C PHE A 59 5.04 7.63 -4.73
N GLU A 60 6.07 8.19 -5.35
CA GLU A 60 6.20 9.63 -5.60
C GLU A 60 5.01 10.19 -6.39
N LEU A 61 4.62 9.51 -7.48
CA LEU A 61 3.45 9.91 -8.28
C LEU A 61 2.14 9.78 -7.51
N THR A 62 2.00 8.72 -6.70
CA THR A 62 0.81 8.49 -5.88
C THR A 62 0.68 9.59 -4.83
N ASP A 63 1.78 9.89 -4.14
CA ASP A 63 1.84 10.95 -3.12
C ASP A 63 1.48 12.32 -3.71
N TYR A 64 2.02 12.66 -4.89
CA TYR A 64 1.63 13.88 -5.60
C TYR A 64 0.12 13.93 -5.92
N LYS A 65 -0.45 12.83 -6.43
CA LYS A 65 -1.89 12.75 -6.77
C LYS A 65 -2.77 12.89 -5.54
N VAL A 66 -2.44 12.17 -4.45
CA VAL A 66 -3.17 12.24 -3.18
C VAL A 66 -3.06 13.63 -2.57
N SER A 67 -1.85 14.19 -2.47
CA SER A 67 -1.63 15.53 -1.91
C SER A 67 -2.44 16.60 -2.66
N LYS A 68 -2.48 16.50 -4.01
CA LYS A 68 -3.31 17.38 -4.84
C LYS A 68 -4.81 17.19 -4.58
N ALA A 69 -5.29 15.96 -4.47
CA ALA A 69 -6.68 15.66 -4.17
C ALA A 69 -7.10 16.19 -2.78
N VAL A 70 -6.29 15.91 -1.75
CA VAL A 70 -6.50 16.40 -0.39
C VAL A 70 -6.51 17.93 -0.33
N SER A 71 -5.61 18.61 -1.03
CA SER A 71 -5.58 20.09 -1.07
C SER A 71 -6.83 20.72 -1.68
N LYS A 72 -7.60 19.94 -2.44
CA LYS A 72 -8.84 20.35 -3.11
C LYS A 72 -10.09 19.80 -2.44
N GLU A 73 -9.93 19.04 -1.35
CA GLU A 73 -11.03 18.31 -0.70
C GLU A 73 -11.77 17.38 -1.68
N ASP A 74 -11.04 16.81 -2.65
CA ASP A 74 -11.58 15.98 -3.73
C ASP A 74 -11.41 14.49 -3.42
N GLU A 75 -12.41 13.92 -2.75
CA GLU A 75 -12.44 12.49 -2.37
C GLU A 75 -12.34 11.55 -3.58
N VAL A 76 -13.00 11.89 -4.70
CA VAL A 76 -13.00 11.07 -5.91
C VAL A 76 -11.60 11.02 -6.52
N ALA A 77 -10.89 12.14 -6.54
CA ALA A 77 -9.50 12.18 -6.99
C ALA A 77 -8.57 11.43 -6.05
N ALA A 78 -8.82 11.45 -4.73
CA ALA A 78 -8.05 10.68 -3.75
C ALA A 78 -8.24 9.17 -3.93
N GLU A 79 -9.49 8.72 -4.11
CA GLU A 79 -9.80 7.31 -4.42
C GLU A 79 -9.20 6.88 -5.76
N SER A 80 -9.25 7.75 -6.77
CA SER A 80 -8.61 7.50 -8.07
C SER A 80 -7.10 7.34 -7.96
N ALA A 81 -6.44 8.08 -7.06
CA ALA A 81 -5.01 7.95 -6.79
C ALA A 81 -4.67 6.59 -6.13
N LEU A 82 -5.53 6.09 -5.24
CA LEU A 82 -5.43 4.75 -4.68
C LEU A 82 -5.53 3.68 -5.78
N TYR A 83 -6.55 3.73 -6.64
CA TYR A 83 -6.67 2.76 -7.73
C TYR A 83 -5.51 2.83 -8.73
N PHE A 84 -5.02 4.04 -9.01
CA PHE A 84 -3.80 4.24 -9.81
C PHE A 84 -2.62 3.49 -9.18
N ASN A 85 -2.41 3.64 -7.88
CA ASN A 85 -1.34 2.95 -7.17
C ASN A 85 -1.48 1.42 -7.24
N LEU A 86 -2.64 0.90 -6.88
CA LEU A 86 -2.91 -0.55 -6.89
C LEU A 86 -2.73 -1.16 -8.28
N GLY A 87 -3.27 -0.50 -9.31
CA GLY A 87 -3.18 -0.94 -10.69
C GLY A 87 -1.74 -1.01 -11.20
N ASN A 88 -0.95 0.03 -10.94
CA ASN A 88 0.45 0.08 -11.38
C ASN A 88 1.35 -0.84 -10.55
N ALA A 89 1.14 -0.96 -9.24
CA ALA A 89 1.90 -1.89 -8.41
C ALA A 89 1.73 -3.35 -8.88
N LYS A 90 0.55 -3.71 -9.38
CA LYS A 90 0.27 -5.03 -9.98
C LYS A 90 1.07 -5.29 -11.26
N LEU A 91 1.47 -4.24 -12.00
CA LEU A 91 2.30 -4.38 -13.20
C LEU A 91 3.78 -4.51 -12.87
N VAL A 92 4.22 -3.92 -11.75
CA VAL A 92 5.62 -3.97 -11.29
C VAL A 92 5.92 -5.27 -10.54
N LEU A 93 4.97 -5.73 -9.72
CA LEU A 93 5.15 -6.85 -8.81
C LEU A 93 4.66 -8.17 -9.40
N SER A 94 5.37 -9.26 -9.09
CA SER A 94 4.82 -10.60 -9.27
C SER A 94 3.55 -10.80 -8.43
N GLU A 95 2.74 -11.80 -8.77
CA GLU A 95 1.49 -12.06 -8.05
C GLU A 95 1.69 -12.25 -6.53
N LEU A 96 2.75 -12.96 -6.13
CA LEU A 96 3.05 -13.18 -4.71
C LEU A 96 3.49 -11.89 -4.01
N GLN A 97 4.34 -11.09 -4.65
CA GLN A 97 4.75 -9.78 -4.12
C GLN A 97 3.55 -8.83 -4.04
N TYR A 98 2.67 -8.81 -5.04
CA TYR A 98 1.47 -7.97 -5.03
C TYR A 98 0.50 -8.35 -3.89
N LYS A 99 0.32 -9.65 -3.60
CA LYS A 99 -0.47 -10.07 -2.43
C LYS A 99 0.12 -9.58 -1.11
N LYS A 100 1.45 -9.67 -0.94
CA LYS A 100 2.15 -9.11 0.22
C LYS A 100 1.97 -7.59 0.31
N TYR A 101 2.03 -6.89 -0.81
CA TYR A 101 1.81 -5.45 -0.89
C TYR A 101 0.42 -5.05 -0.39
N LEU A 102 -0.63 -5.77 -0.83
CA LEU A 102 -2.01 -5.54 -0.37
C LEU A 102 -2.16 -5.75 1.15
N VAL A 103 -1.46 -6.73 1.72
CA VAL A 103 -1.44 -6.94 3.19
C VAL A 103 -0.88 -5.71 3.91
N VAL A 104 0.24 -5.17 3.44
CA VAL A 104 0.86 -3.98 4.05
C VAL A 104 -0.07 -2.78 3.97
N LEU A 105 -0.68 -2.53 2.80
CA LEU A 105 -1.65 -1.45 2.64
C LEU A 105 -2.84 -1.59 3.60
N ASN A 106 -3.42 -2.78 3.68
CA ASN A 106 -4.55 -3.03 4.57
C ASN A 106 -4.19 -2.84 6.05
N LEU A 107 -2.99 -3.26 6.46
CA LEU A 107 -2.50 -3.04 7.82
C LEU A 107 -2.26 -1.56 8.10
N THR A 108 -1.77 -0.79 7.12
CA THR A 108 -1.46 0.63 7.33
C THR A 108 -2.72 1.51 7.33
N VAL A 109 -3.76 1.12 6.59
CA VAL A 109 -5.06 1.84 6.60
C VAL A 109 -5.86 1.53 7.87
N ASN A 110 -5.82 0.29 8.36
CA ASN A 110 -6.64 -0.13 9.51
C ASN A 110 -5.90 -0.10 10.87
N GLY A 111 -4.57 -0.10 10.85
CA GLY A 111 -3.73 0.05 12.04
C GLY A 111 -3.36 1.50 12.20
N ASN A 112 -3.86 2.17 13.25
CA ASN A 112 -3.51 3.54 13.62
C ASN A 112 -1.98 3.79 13.48
N ASP A 113 -1.61 4.48 12.40
CA ASP A 113 -0.33 5.12 12.12
C ASP A 113 0.99 4.33 12.10
N GLU A 114 1.07 3.09 12.58
CA GLU A 114 2.29 2.28 12.52
C GLU A 114 2.32 1.31 11.33
N ILE A 115 3.31 1.49 10.45
CA ILE A 115 3.66 0.50 9.43
C ILE A 115 4.26 -0.70 10.17
N LEU A 116 3.43 -1.71 10.44
CA LEU A 116 3.84 -2.97 11.05
C LEU A 116 4.60 -3.83 10.03
N LEU A 117 5.85 -3.46 9.75
CA LEU A 117 6.80 -4.33 9.09
C LEU A 117 7.78 -4.80 10.15
N ALA A 118 7.84 -6.12 10.36
CA ALA A 118 8.70 -6.72 11.38
C ALA A 118 10.15 -6.23 11.20
N ASP A 119 10.63 -5.50 12.21
CA ASP A 119 12.04 -5.14 12.35
C ASP A 119 12.84 -6.43 12.54
N ASN A 120 13.68 -6.73 11.54
CA ASN A 120 14.87 -7.56 11.71
C ASN A 120 16.07 -6.72 11.28
#